data_AF-A0A8J6JPT4-F1
#
_entry.id   AF-A0A8J6JPT4-F1
#
_cell.length_a   1.000
_cell.length_b   1.000
_cell.length_c   1.000
_cell.angle_alpha   90.00
_cell.angle_beta   90.00
_cell.angle_gamma   90.00
#
_symmetry.space_group_name_H-M   'P 1'
#
loop_
_entity.id
_entity.type
_entity.pdbx_description
1 polymer ?
#
loop_
_entity_poly.entity_id
_entity_poly.type
_entity_poly.pdbx_seq_one_letter_code
_entity_poly.pdbx_strand_id
1 'polypeptide(L)'
;MQGEEEELSVSIAHIVQKLKGTALHCQLEKEARGSLFNPDIKLETLKEDIKDFLKASGWEKKLQNAVYRELSVLPAPCHPAAPAEHIKEPLAYMRRAQASWEKRVLKSLNSMCTELNIPLARKRPADEQKELLNKWNEMGTDEPDLSLFRPVYAPKDFLEVLINLRNPNYDVGDQPSFRTHLGLIQVPLNIKDIPELREFFSELSLNTGQLGVDDSTPVPPELFENEHFQLGKKVLAEHDSAAAQQYVRQGCPTALRADLWALILNISEHPEDILYYEQLKSNVIQHDLLSDSLIYK
;
A
#
# COMPACT_ATOMS: atom_id res chain seq x y z
N MET A 1 13.16 -22.77 21.19
CA MET A 1 14.62 -22.51 21.04
C MET A 1 15.15 -22.92 19.67
N GLN A 2 15.37 -24.20 19.31
CA GLN A 2 15.90 -24.54 17.96
C GLN A 2 14.96 -24.12 16.79
N GLY A 3 13.64 -24.27 16.93
CA GLY A 3 12.70 -23.87 15.88
C GLY A 3 12.54 -22.35 15.68
N GLU A 4 12.73 -21.56 16.74
CA GLU A 4 12.64 -20.08 16.68
C GLU A 4 13.86 -19.47 15.99
N GLU A 5 15.06 -20.04 16.20
CA GLU A 5 16.29 -19.62 15.53
C GLU A 5 16.26 -19.94 14.02
N GLU A 6 15.68 -21.09 13.65
CA GLU A 6 15.48 -21.46 12.24
C GLU A 6 14.46 -20.54 11.56
N GLU A 7 13.33 -20.23 12.21
CA GLU A 7 12.31 -19.32 11.70
C GLU A 7 12.83 -17.89 11.54
N LEU A 8 13.62 -17.41 12.51
CA LEU A 8 14.29 -16.11 12.43
C LEU A 8 15.28 -16.07 11.26
N SER A 9 16.07 -17.13 11.08
CA SER A 9 17.05 -17.22 9.99
C SER A 9 16.40 -17.20 8.61
N VAL A 10 15.27 -17.91 8.46
CA VAL A 10 14.46 -17.91 7.22
C VAL A 10 13.88 -16.53 6.95
N SER A 11 13.35 -15.86 7.98
CA SER A 11 12.79 -14.51 7.88
C SER A 11 13.84 -13.49 7.45
N ILE A 12 15.04 -13.56 8.04
CA ILE A 12 16.18 -12.70 7.66
C ILE A 12 16.56 -12.95 6.19
N ALA A 13 16.68 -14.21 5.77
CA ALA A 13 17.04 -14.52 4.38
C ALA A 13 16.01 -13.97 3.38
N HIS A 14 14.71 -14.06 3.71
CA HIS A 14 13.64 -13.52 2.89
C HIS A 14 13.71 -11.98 2.78
N ILE A 15 13.89 -11.29 3.90
CA ILE A 15 14.01 -9.83 3.94
C ILE A 15 15.25 -9.37 3.16
N VAL A 16 16.40 -10.04 3.34
CA VAL A 16 17.61 -9.74 2.57
C VAL A 16 17.38 -9.90 1.07
N GLN A 17 16.69 -10.97 0.64
CA GLN A 17 16.36 -11.17 -0.76
C GLN A 17 15.47 -10.05 -1.33
N LYS A 18 14.51 -9.56 -0.53
CA LYS A 18 13.62 -8.45 -0.91
C LYS A 18 14.34 -7.12 -1.01
N LEU A 19 15.21 -6.83 -0.05
CA LEU A 19 15.98 -5.59 -0.02
C LEU A 19 17.08 -5.58 -1.09
N LYS A 20 17.59 -6.74 -1.50
CA LYS A 20 18.62 -6.84 -2.53
C LYS A 20 18.10 -6.33 -3.88
N GLY A 21 18.85 -5.39 -4.48
CA GLY A 21 18.50 -4.77 -5.76
C GLY A 21 17.53 -3.58 -5.63
N THR A 22 17.09 -3.24 -4.43
CA THR A 22 16.37 -1.98 -4.18
C THR A 22 17.30 -0.77 -4.29
N ALA A 23 16.73 0.43 -4.47
CA ALA A 23 17.48 1.68 -4.42
C ALA A 23 18.24 1.85 -3.09
N LEU A 24 17.64 1.43 -1.97
CA LEU A 24 18.28 1.45 -0.66
C LEU A 24 19.56 0.61 -0.63
N HIS A 25 19.52 -0.62 -1.16
CA HIS A 25 20.69 -1.49 -1.24
C HIS A 25 21.80 -0.86 -2.09
N CYS A 26 21.45 -0.30 -3.25
CA CYS A 26 22.42 0.38 -4.12
C CYS A 26 23.05 1.61 -3.46
N GLN A 27 22.26 2.41 -2.74
CA GLN A 27 22.77 3.58 -2.02
C GLN A 27 23.66 3.18 -0.84
N LEU A 28 23.25 2.16 -0.08
CA LEU A 28 24.05 1.60 1.03
C LEU A 28 25.40 1.08 0.52
N GLU A 29 25.41 0.36 -0.60
CA GLU A 29 26.63 -0.13 -1.25
C GLU A 29 27.53 1.01 -1.73
N LYS A 30 26.94 2.07 -2.30
CA LYS A 30 27.67 3.26 -2.74
C LYS A 30 28.34 3.98 -1.58
N GLU A 31 27.63 4.15 -0.46
CA GLU A 31 28.17 4.79 0.75
C GLU A 31 29.23 3.93 1.43
N ALA A 32 29.02 2.61 1.53
CA ALA A 32 30.03 1.69 2.05
C ALA A 32 31.30 1.66 1.18
N ARG A 33 31.19 1.86 -0.14
CA ARG A 33 32.35 2.03 -1.02
C ARG A 33 33.01 3.40 -0.86
N GLY A 34 32.22 4.46 -0.70
CA GLY A 34 32.71 5.81 -0.45
C GLY A 34 33.48 5.92 0.87
N SER A 35 33.07 5.17 1.90
CA SER A 35 33.73 5.18 3.20
C SER A 35 35.13 4.59 3.17
N LEU A 36 35.49 3.76 2.17
CA LEU A 36 36.84 3.22 2.00
C LEU A 36 37.91 4.30 1.78
N PHE A 37 37.52 5.51 1.40
CA PHE A 37 38.42 6.65 1.27
C PHE A 37 38.63 7.41 2.59
N ASN A 38 37.92 7.03 3.66
CA ASN A 38 38.04 7.65 4.97
C ASN A 38 39.29 7.11 5.70
N PRO A 39 40.22 7.98 6.16
CA PRO A 39 41.43 7.56 6.87
C PRO A 39 41.19 6.80 8.18
N ASP A 40 39.98 6.89 8.75
CA ASP A 40 39.62 6.20 10.00
C ASP A 40 39.32 4.71 9.80
N ILE A 41 39.11 4.24 8.56
CA ILE A 41 38.79 2.85 8.25
C ILE A 41 40.07 2.06 7.98
N LYS A 42 40.34 1.05 8.80
CA LYS A 42 41.52 0.20 8.68
C LYS A 42 41.19 -1.09 7.93
N LEU A 43 42.14 -1.59 7.14
CA LEU A 43 41.95 -2.84 6.40
C LEU A 43 41.79 -4.06 7.32
N GLU A 44 42.40 -4.03 8.51
CA GLU A 44 42.36 -5.11 9.51
C GLU A 44 40.98 -5.23 10.19
N THR A 45 40.28 -4.12 10.38
CA THR A 45 38.96 -4.02 11.05
C THR A 45 37.85 -3.60 10.10
N LEU A 46 38.09 -3.69 8.79
CA LEU A 46 37.26 -3.13 7.72
C LEU A 46 35.75 -3.37 7.89
N LYS A 47 35.36 -4.60 8.24
CA LYS A 47 33.95 -4.98 8.39
C LYS A 47 33.29 -4.23 9.55
N GLU A 48 33.96 -4.12 10.69
CA GLU A 48 33.41 -3.47 11.88
C GLU A 48 33.50 -1.95 11.73
N ASP A 49 34.59 -1.42 11.17
CA ASP A 49 34.74 0.01 10.90
C ASP A 49 33.68 0.52 9.91
N ILE A 50 33.37 -0.24 8.85
CA ILE A 50 32.29 0.11 7.92
C ILE A 50 30.92 0.05 8.61
N LYS A 51 30.66 -0.95 9.46
CA LYS A 51 29.39 -1.02 10.20
C LYS A 51 29.25 0.18 11.12
N ASP A 52 30.27 0.51 11.90
CA ASP A 52 30.24 1.62 12.85
C ASP A 52 30.11 2.97 12.12
N PHE A 53 30.78 3.12 10.97
CA PHE A 53 30.56 4.24 10.07
C PHE A 53 29.11 4.33 9.59
N LEU A 54 28.52 3.23 9.13
CA LEU A 54 27.13 3.19 8.66
C LEU A 54 26.12 3.47 9.80
N LYS A 55 26.42 3.04 11.03
CA LYS A 55 25.63 3.39 12.22
C LYS A 55 25.70 4.88 12.51
N ALA A 56 26.91 5.45 12.56
CA ALA A 56 27.12 6.86 12.85
C ALA A 56 26.53 7.80 11.78
N SER A 57 26.49 7.35 10.52
CA SER A 57 25.90 8.10 9.40
C SER A 57 24.39 7.93 9.26
N GLY A 58 23.73 7.18 10.17
CA GLY A 58 22.27 7.02 10.21
C GLY A 58 21.70 5.98 9.23
N TRP A 59 22.55 5.24 8.52
CA TRP A 59 22.12 4.16 7.61
C TRP A 59 21.51 2.98 8.36
N GLU A 60 21.93 2.74 9.60
CA GLU A 60 21.30 1.73 10.46
C GLU A 60 19.80 2.00 10.63
N LYS A 61 19.41 3.26 10.90
CA LYS A 61 18.00 3.64 11.06
C LYS A 61 17.19 3.45 9.78
N LYS A 62 17.75 3.86 8.64
CA LYS A 62 17.12 3.66 7.32
C LYS A 62 16.89 2.18 7.01
N LEU A 63 17.88 1.34 7.33
CA LEU A 63 17.77 -0.11 7.16
C LEU A 63 16.73 -0.71 8.12
N GLN A 64 16.73 -0.29 9.38
CA GLN A 64 15.72 -0.72 10.38
C GLN A 64 14.30 -0.39 9.90
N ASN A 65 14.06 0.83 9.41
CA ASN A 65 12.75 1.22 8.90
C ASN A 65 12.34 0.38 7.67
N ALA A 66 13.28 0.08 6.77
CA ALA A 66 13.03 -0.77 5.61
C ALA A 66 12.71 -2.22 6.01
N VAL A 67 13.47 -2.78 6.95
CA VAL A 67 13.20 -4.11 7.52
C VAL A 67 11.84 -4.15 8.20
N TYR A 68 11.52 -3.13 9.00
CA TYR A 68 10.24 -3.02 9.68
C TYR A 68 9.06 -2.94 8.71
N ARG A 69 9.19 -2.17 7.63
CA ARG A 69 8.20 -2.12 6.56
C ARG A 69 7.97 -3.50 5.95
N GLU A 70 9.03 -4.22 5.60
CA GLU A 70 8.88 -5.58 5.07
C GLU A 70 8.18 -6.49 6.08
N LEU A 71 8.56 -6.45 7.35
CA LEU A 71 7.88 -7.21 8.42
C LEU A 71 6.38 -6.89 8.54
N SER A 72 5.99 -5.63 8.31
CA SER A 72 4.58 -5.20 8.38
C SER A 72 3.74 -5.59 7.15
N VAL A 73 4.38 -5.82 6.00
CA VAL A 73 3.72 -6.16 4.73
C VAL A 73 3.73 -7.67 4.48
N LEU A 74 4.61 -8.43 5.14
CA LEU A 74 4.76 -9.86 4.95
C LEU A 74 3.52 -10.62 5.47
N PRO A 75 2.87 -11.46 4.64
CA PRO A 75 2.12 -12.59 5.19
C PRO A 75 3.12 -13.51 5.93
N ALA A 76 2.63 -14.28 6.91
CA ALA A 76 3.46 -15.19 7.70
C ALA A 76 4.41 -16.01 6.81
N PRO A 77 5.69 -16.17 7.19
CA PRO A 77 6.66 -16.90 6.38
C PRO A 77 6.15 -18.31 6.08
N CYS A 78 5.94 -18.63 4.81
CA CYS A 78 5.62 -19.99 4.41
C CYS A 78 6.91 -20.83 4.44
N HIS A 79 6.77 -22.11 4.75
CA HIS A 79 7.90 -23.05 4.84
C HIS A 79 8.76 -22.99 3.55
N PRO A 80 10.09 -22.83 3.65
CA PRO A 80 10.97 -22.61 2.49
C PRO A 80 10.98 -23.76 1.47
N ALA A 81 10.55 -24.96 1.86
CA ALA A 81 10.39 -26.11 0.95
C ALA A 81 8.99 -26.23 0.31
N ALA A 82 8.04 -25.34 0.62
CA ALA A 82 6.74 -25.34 -0.04
C ALA A 82 6.91 -24.88 -1.50
N PRO A 83 6.48 -25.67 -2.51
CA PRO A 83 6.44 -25.21 -3.90
C PRO A 83 5.63 -23.92 -4.00
N ALA A 84 6.03 -22.97 -4.85
CA ALA A 84 5.30 -21.71 -5.03
C ALA A 84 3.82 -21.90 -5.40
N GLU A 85 3.50 -23.05 -6.00
CA GLU A 85 2.15 -23.54 -6.34
C GLU A 85 1.30 -23.90 -5.11
N HIS A 86 1.93 -24.25 -3.99
CA HIS A 86 1.27 -24.56 -2.70
C HIS A 86 1.18 -23.34 -1.77
N ILE A 87 1.94 -22.27 -2.05
CA ILE A 87 1.97 -21.03 -1.25
C ILE A 87 0.82 -20.09 -1.65
N LYS A 88 0.27 -20.25 -2.86
CA LYS A 88 -0.77 -19.38 -3.40
C LYS A 88 -1.98 -20.22 -3.75
N GLU A 89 -3.16 -19.68 -3.43
CA GLU A 89 -4.41 -20.20 -3.96
C GLU A 89 -4.30 -20.40 -5.48
N PRO A 90 -4.73 -21.55 -6.04
CA PRO A 90 -4.74 -21.77 -7.47
C PRO A 90 -5.70 -20.81 -8.19
N LEU A 91 -5.24 -19.59 -8.53
CA LEU A 91 -6.06 -18.55 -9.17
C LEU A 91 -6.47 -18.88 -10.62
N ALA A 92 -6.29 -20.12 -11.09
CA ALA A 92 -6.60 -20.51 -12.45
C ALA A 92 -8.10 -20.38 -12.79
N TYR A 93 -8.99 -20.62 -11.83
CA TYR A 93 -10.43 -20.39 -12.00
C TYR A 93 -10.74 -18.88 -12.04
N MET A 94 -10.10 -18.08 -11.18
CA MET A 94 -10.22 -16.61 -11.20
C MET A 94 -9.73 -16.01 -12.52
N ARG A 95 -8.56 -16.40 -12.99
CA ARG A 95 -7.99 -15.94 -14.27
C ARG A 95 -8.89 -16.30 -15.46
N ARG A 96 -9.51 -17.49 -15.44
CA ARG A 96 -10.49 -17.89 -16.47
C ARG A 96 -11.75 -17.05 -16.44
N ALA A 97 -12.30 -16.79 -15.24
CA ALA A 97 -13.46 -15.92 -15.07
C ALA A 97 -13.13 -14.48 -15.49
N GLN A 98 -11.99 -13.94 -15.07
CA GLN A 98 -11.48 -12.63 -15.46
C GLN A 98 -11.34 -12.51 -16.98
N ALA A 99 -10.64 -13.43 -17.65
CA ALA A 99 -10.47 -13.38 -19.10
C ALA A 99 -11.80 -13.45 -19.86
N SER A 100 -12.74 -14.25 -19.36
CA SER A 100 -14.09 -14.36 -19.94
C SER A 100 -14.90 -13.06 -19.76
N TRP A 101 -14.78 -12.44 -18.59
CA TRP A 101 -15.41 -11.16 -18.27
C TRP A 101 -14.82 -10.02 -19.09
N GLU A 102 -13.49 -9.89 -19.13
CA GLU A 102 -12.77 -8.90 -19.93
C GLU A 102 -13.15 -9.00 -21.41
N LYS A 103 -13.25 -10.21 -21.96
CA LYS A 103 -13.71 -10.42 -23.34
C LYS A 103 -15.12 -9.87 -23.58
N ARG A 104 -16.03 -10.04 -22.61
CA ARG A 104 -17.40 -9.51 -22.68
C ARG A 104 -17.41 -7.98 -22.62
N VAL A 105 -16.68 -7.40 -21.67
CA VAL A 105 -16.56 -5.94 -21.50
C VAL A 105 -15.93 -5.31 -22.74
N LEU A 106 -14.84 -5.87 -23.26
CA LEU A 106 -14.18 -5.40 -24.48
C LEU A 106 -15.11 -5.43 -25.70
N LYS A 107 -15.95 -6.44 -25.83
CA LYS A 107 -16.93 -6.50 -26.94
C LYS A 107 -17.94 -5.36 -26.83
N SER A 108 -18.46 -5.11 -25.62
CA SER A 108 -19.40 -4.02 -25.36
C SER A 108 -18.77 -2.65 -25.59
N LEU A 109 -17.54 -2.46 -25.09
CA LEU A 109 -16.74 -1.25 -25.25
C LEU A 109 -16.50 -0.93 -26.74
N ASN A 110 -16.01 -1.90 -27.52
CA ASN A 110 -15.78 -1.72 -28.95
C ASN A 110 -17.08 -1.42 -29.72
N SER A 111 -18.19 -2.06 -29.33
CA SER A 111 -19.50 -1.77 -29.92
C SER A 111 -19.92 -0.33 -29.66
N MET A 112 -19.72 0.18 -28.43
CA MET A 112 -20.02 1.56 -28.08
C MET A 112 -19.11 2.56 -28.82
N CYS A 113 -17.81 2.27 -28.91
CA CYS A 113 -16.85 3.09 -29.66
C CYS A 113 -17.29 3.25 -31.13
N THR A 114 -17.73 2.14 -31.74
CA THR A 114 -18.20 2.12 -33.14
C THR A 114 -19.49 2.94 -33.30
N GLU A 115 -20.40 2.87 -32.33
CA GLU A 115 -21.68 3.59 -32.35
C GLU A 115 -21.51 5.10 -32.18
N LEU A 116 -20.68 5.52 -31.22
CA LEU A 116 -20.43 6.93 -30.92
C LEU A 116 -19.34 7.56 -31.81
N ASN A 117 -18.66 6.74 -32.62
CA ASN A 117 -17.50 7.13 -33.42
C ASN A 117 -16.38 7.76 -32.56
N ILE A 118 -16.14 7.19 -31.38
CA ILE A 118 -15.13 7.63 -30.41
C ILE A 118 -13.97 6.61 -30.41
N PRO A 119 -12.71 7.03 -30.56
CA PRO A 119 -11.57 6.13 -30.48
C PRO A 119 -11.30 5.70 -29.02
N LEU A 120 -10.75 4.50 -28.82
CA LEU A 120 -10.35 4.00 -27.50
C LEU A 120 -9.27 4.87 -26.84
N ALA A 121 -8.35 5.37 -27.65
CA ALA A 121 -7.29 6.27 -27.24
C ALA A 121 -7.04 7.26 -28.37
N ARG A 122 -6.86 8.54 -28.04
CA ARG A 122 -6.44 9.57 -28.98
C ARG A 122 -5.46 10.54 -28.34
N LYS A 123 -4.69 11.21 -29.18
CA LYS A 123 -3.94 12.40 -28.73
C LYS A 123 -4.95 13.54 -28.55
N ARG A 124 -4.92 14.17 -27.38
CA ARG A 124 -5.81 15.27 -27.03
C ARG A 124 -5.48 16.53 -27.85
N PRO A 125 -6.47 17.29 -28.35
CA PRO A 125 -6.26 18.59 -29.00
C PRO A 125 -5.58 19.61 -28.08
N ALA A 126 -4.88 20.59 -28.67
CA ALA A 126 -4.11 21.58 -27.90
C ALA A 126 -4.99 22.45 -26.98
N ASP A 127 -6.22 22.75 -27.39
CA ASP A 127 -7.15 23.55 -26.60
C ASP A 127 -7.59 22.81 -25.32
N GLU A 128 -7.97 21.53 -25.46
CA GLU A 128 -8.33 20.67 -24.32
C GLU A 128 -7.11 20.45 -23.38
N GLN A 129 -5.90 20.32 -23.93
CA GLN A 129 -4.68 20.23 -23.11
C GLN A 129 -4.46 21.49 -22.27
N LYS A 130 -4.69 22.66 -22.85
CA LYS A 130 -4.55 23.95 -22.15
C LYS A 130 -5.59 24.09 -21.04
N GLU A 131 -6.81 23.64 -21.28
CA GLU A 131 -7.86 23.62 -20.25
C GLU A 131 -7.49 22.71 -19.07
N LEU A 132 -7.05 21.48 -19.35
CA LEU A 132 -6.60 20.54 -18.32
C LEU A 132 -5.43 21.07 -17.49
N LEU A 133 -4.49 21.76 -18.13
CA LEU A 133 -3.37 22.40 -17.42
C LEU A 133 -3.86 23.47 -16.44
N ASN A 134 -4.85 24.27 -16.84
CA ASN A 134 -5.41 25.31 -15.98
C ASN A 134 -6.22 24.75 -14.81
N LYS A 135 -6.94 23.65 -15.04
CA LYS A 135 -7.85 23.01 -14.07
C LYS A 135 -7.23 21.81 -13.34
N TRP A 136 -5.94 21.54 -13.48
CA TRP A 136 -5.32 20.30 -12.97
C TRP A 136 -5.62 20.00 -11.50
N ASN A 137 -5.63 21.04 -10.65
CA ASN A 137 -5.89 20.90 -9.21
C ASN A 137 -7.39 20.80 -8.85
N GLU A 138 -8.29 21.01 -9.81
CA GLU A 138 -9.74 21.07 -9.64
C GLU A 138 -10.46 19.91 -10.35
N MET A 139 -9.74 19.06 -11.11
CA MET A 139 -10.33 17.95 -11.87
C MET A 139 -11.15 16.97 -11.01
N GLY A 140 -10.82 16.82 -9.72
CA GLY A 140 -11.58 15.99 -8.79
C GLY A 140 -12.99 16.51 -8.46
N THR A 141 -13.31 17.73 -8.90
CA THR A 141 -14.62 18.37 -8.71
C THR A 141 -15.37 18.62 -10.01
N ASP A 142 -14.76 18.33 -11.17
CA ASP A 142 -15.37 18.52 -12.48
C ASP A 142 -16.23 17.29 -12.82
N GLU A 143 -17.53 17.50 -13.04
CA GLU A 143 -18.49 16.46 -13.45
C GLU A 143 -18.69 16.52 -14.96
N PRO A 144 -18.06 15.64 -15.75
CA PRO A 144 -18.24 15.63 -17.19
C PRO A 144 -19.64 15.14 -17.55
N ASP A 145 -20.17 15.64 -18.66
CA ASP A 145 -21.40 15.10 -19.23
C ASP A 145 -21.12 13.73 -19.85
N LEU A 146 -21.62 12.68 -19.20
CA LEU A 146 -21.49 11.29 -19.63
C LEU A 146 -22.79 10.72 -20.19
N SER A 147 -23.77 11.56 -20.51
CA SER A 147 -25.08 11.12 -21.01
C SER A 147 -25.00 10.27 -22.28
N LEU A 148 -23.94 10.44 -23.08
CA LEU A 148 -23.69 9.67 -24.30
C LEU A 148 -23.11 8.27 -24.03
N PHE A 149 -22.48 8.06 -22.87
CA PHE A 149 -21.85 6.79 -22.53
C PHE A 149 -22.84 5.89 -21.80
N ARG A 150 -23.29 4.84 -22.48
CA ARG A 150 -24.04 3.77 -21.82
C ARG A 150 -23.11 2.88 -21.00
N PRO A 151 -23.57 2.26 -19.90
CA PRO A 151 -22.78 1.29 -19.16
C PRO A 151 -22.31 0.13 -20.07
N VAL A 152 -21.02 -0.23 -19.98
CA VAL A 152 -20.44 -1.35 -20.74
C VAL A 152 -20.93 -2.73 -20.26
N TYR A 153 -21.46 -2.80 -19.04
CA TYR A 153 -22.09 -4.00 -18.47
C TYR A 153 -23.20 -3.61 -17.49
N ALA A 154 -24.17 -4.51 -17.27
CA ALA A 154 -25.14 -4.33 -16.20
C ALA A 154 -24.58 -4.89 -14.88
N PRO A 155 -24.86 -4.26 -13.71
CA PRO A 155 -24.43 -4.79 -12.40
C PRO A 155 -24.85 -6.25 -12.15
N LYS A 156 -26.03 -6.64 -12.66
CA LYS A 156 -26.53 -8.02 -12.58
C LYS A 156 -25.62 -9.03 -13.30
N ASP A 157 -25.11 -8.68 -14.49
CA ASP A 157 -24.23 -9.55 -15.27
C ASP A 157 -22.93 -9.83 -14.52
N PHE A 158 -22.39 -8.80 -13.84
CA PHE A 158 -21.19 -8.95 -13.03
C PHE A 158 -21.45 -9.80 -11.79
N LEU A 159 -22.58 -9.55 -11.10
CA LEU A 159 -22.99 -10.36 -9.95
C LEU A 159 -23.15 -11.84 -10.32
N GLU A 160 -23.71 -12.16 -11.49
CA GLU A 160 -23.81 -13.53 -11.98
C GLU A 160 -22.43 -14.17 -12.18
N VAL A 161 -21.43 -13.44 -12.67
CA VAL A 161 -20.05 -13.96 -12.75
C VAL A 161 -19.49 -14.26 -11.36
N LEU A 162 -19.72 -13.37 -10.39
CA LEU A 162 -19.23 -13.54 -9.02
C LEU A 162 -19.89 -14.74 -8.32
N ILE A 163 -21.21 -14.92 -8.47
CA ILE A 163 -21.94 -16.07 -7.90
C ILE A 163 -21.44 -17.40 -8.47
N ASN A 164 -21.09 -17.42 -9.76
CA ASN A 164 -20.60 -18.62 -10.42
C ASN A 164 -19.10 -18.89 -10.17
N LEU A 165 -18.39 -17.98 -9.49
CA LEU A 165 -16.98 -18.15 -9.19
C LEU A 165 -16.80 -19.17 -8.06
N ARG A 166 -16.55 -20.43 -8.42
CA ARG A 166 -16.33 -21.50 -7.45
C ARG A 166 -14.85 -21.65 -7.12
N ASN A 167 -14.54 -21.55 -5.83
CA ASN A 167 -13.21 -21.84 -5.31
C ASN A 167 -13.04 -23.35 -5.11
N PRO A 168 -12.06 -24.00 -5.79
CA PRO A 168 -11.81 -25.44 -5.65
C PRO A 168 -11.50 -25.87 -4.21
N ASN A 169 -10.97 -24.98 -3.36
CA ASN A 169 -10.65 -25.27 -1.97
C ASN A 169 -11.88 -25.30 -1.05
N TYR A 170 -13.02 -24.76 -1.50
CA TYR A 170 -14.27 -24.70 -0.75
C TYR A 170 -15.41 -25.41 -1.50
N ASP A 171 -15.11 -26.38 -2.36
CA ASP A 171 -16.12 -27.23 -2.98
C ASP A 171 -16.70 -28.18 -1.91
N VAL A 172 -17.50 -27.61 -1.01
CA VAL A 172 -18.31 -28.34 -0.04
C VAL A 172 -19.41 -28.99 -0.85
N GLY A 173 -19.15 -30.18 -1.40
CA GLY A 173 -20.10 -30.88 -2.25
C GLY A 173 -21.50 -30.89 -1.63
N ASP A 174 -22.50 -30.38 -2.36
CA ASP A 174 -23.97 -30.24 -2.15
C ASP A 174 -24.62 -30.53 -0.77
N GLN A 175 -23.89 -30.50 0.34
CA GLN A 175 -24.39 -30.75 1.68
C GLN A 175 -24.98 -29.44 2.22
N PRO A 176 -26.30 -29.35 2.43
CA PRO A 176 -26.92 -28.14 2.92
C PRO A 176 -26.42 -27.86 4.33
N SER A 177 -25.72 -26.74 4.50
CA SER A 177 -25.30 -26.23 5.82
C SER A 177 -26.06 -24.95 6.14
N PHE A 178 -26.18 -24.58 7.41
CA PHE A 178 -26.79 -23.30 7.79
C PHE A 178 -26.12 -22.10 7.10
N ARG A 179 -24.82 -22.23 6.77
CA ARG A 179 -24.04 -21.20 6.07
C ARG A 179 -24.46 -21.02 4.61
N THR A 180 -24.94 -22.07 3.95
CA THR A 180 -25.49 -22.01 2.57
C THR A 180 -26.77 -21.20 2.41
N HIS A 181 -27.39 -20.76 3.52
CA HIS A 181 -28.60 -19.93 3.50
C HIS A 181 -28.34 -18.44 3.74
N LEU A 182 -27.11 -18.05 4.09
CA LEU A 182 -26.75 -16.67 4.42
C LEU A 182 -26.03 -15.98 3.26
N GLY A 183 -26.80 -15.62 2.23
CA GLY A 183 -26.34 -14.76 1.13
C GLY A 183 -25.94 -15.50 -0.17
N LEU A 184 -25.85 -14.73 -1.26
CA LEU A 184 -25.57 -15.24 -2.62
C LEU A 184 -24.10 -15.66 -2.83
N ILE A 185 -23.17 -15.07 -2.07
CA ILE A 185 -21.74 -15.36 -2.12
C ILE A 185 -21.25 -15.46 -0.68
N GLN A 186 -20.64 -16.59 -0.32
CA GLN A 186 -20.02 -16.77 1.00
C GLN A 186 -18.53 -16.50 0.89
N VAL A 187 -18.09 -15.44 1.57
CA VAL A 187 -16.66 -15.14 1.70
C VAL A 187 -16.24 -15.56 3.11
N PRO A 188 -15.45 -16.64 3.27
CA PRO A 188 -14.93 -17.03 4.57
C PRO A 188 -13.85 -16.03 4.99
N LEU A 189 -14.23 -15.08 5.84
CA LEU A 189 -13.29 -14.16 6.46
C LEU A 189 -12.88 -14.73 7.82
N ASN A 190 -11.58 -14.76 8.09
CA ASN A 190 -11.10 -15.01 9.44
C ASN A 190 -11.32 -13.73 10.26
N ILE A 191 -12.32 -13.73 11.13
CA ILE A 191 -12.71 -12.58 11.94
C ILE A 191 -12.39 -12.91 13.39
N LYS A 192 -11.73 -11.97 14.06
CA LYS A 192 -11.46 -12.04 15.49
C LYS A 192 -12.77 -12.00 16.29
N ASP A 193 -12.87 -12.77 17.35
CA ASP A 193 -13.99 -12.67 18.28
C ASP A 193 -13.89 -11.41 19.16
N ILE A 194 -14.93 -11.12 19.95
CA ILE A 194 -14.95 -9.92 20.81
C ILE A 194 -13.78 -9.90 21.82
N PRO A 195 -13.47 -10.99 22.55
CA PRO A 195 -12.27 -11.07 23.38
C PRO A 195 -10.97 -10.74 22.63
N GLU A 196 -10.75 -11.36 21.47
CA GLU A 196 -9.56 -11.14 20.63
C GLU A 196 -9.49 -9.70 20.11
N LEU A 197 -10.62 -9.10 19.76
CA LEU A 197 -10.68 -7.69 19.37
C LEU A 197 -10.34 -6.75 20.54
N ARG A 198 -10.78 -7.06 21.76
CA ARG A 198 -10.44 -6.25 22.95
C ARG A 198 -8.95 -6.30 23.26
N GLU A 199 -8.33 -7.46 23.12
CA GLU A 199 -6.88 -7.61 23.28
C GLU A 199 -6.13 -6.84 22.18
N PHE A 200 -6.55 -7.04 20.93
CA PHE A 200 -5.94 -6.41 19.75
C PHE A 200 -6.05 -4.87 19.78
N PHE A 201 -7.14 -4.31 20.28
CA PHE A 201 -7.38 -2.86 20.41
C PHE A 201 -7.25 -2.35 21.84
N SER A 202 -6.46 -3.02 22.68
CA SER A 202 -6.24 -2.62 24.08
C SER A 202 -5.69 -1.19 24.23
N GLU A 203 -4.96 -0.70 23.23
CA GLU A 203 -4.43 0.66 23.19
C GLU A 203 -5.52 1.75 23.05
N LEU A 204 -6.69 1.40 22.50
CA LEU A 204 -7.87 2.26 22.42
C LEU A 204 -8.73 2.21 23.70
N SER A 205 -8.19 1.65 24.79
CA SER A 205 -8.91 1.62 26.07
C SER A 205 -9.24 3.03 26.55
N LEU A 206 -10.30 3.14 27.36
CA LEU A 206 -10.73 4.39 27.99
C LEU A 206 -9.68 4.98 28.96
N ASN A 207 -8.63 4.22 29.29
CA ASN A 207 -7.55 4.67 30.16
C ASN A 207 -6.40 5.32 29.38
N THR A 208 -6.47 5.32 28.04
CA THR A 208 -5.48 5.90 27.15
C THR A 208 -6.04 7.19 26.56
N GLY A 209 -5.30 8.30 26.68
CA GLY A 209 -5.68 9.56 26.04
C GLY A 209 -5.64 9.45 24.51
N GLN A 210 -6.64 10.02 23.84
CA GLN A 210 -6.79 10.01 22.38
C GLN A 210 -7.05 11.41 21.85
N LEU A 211 -6.20 11.84 20.92
CA LEU A 211 -6.33 13.11 20.21
C LEU A 211 -7.61 13.09 19.36
N GLY A 212 -8.44 14.12 19.48
CA GLY A 212 -9.73 14.28 18.81
C GLY A 212 -10.92 13.68 19.56
N VAL A 213 -10.69 12.91 20.62
CA VAL A 213 -11.74 12.33 21.49
C VAL A 213 -11.74 13.03 22.84
N ASP A 214 -10.60 13.07 23.51
CA ASP A 214 -10.46 13.59 24.88
C ASP A 214 -10.26 15.12 24.93
N ASP A 215 -10.01 15.74 23.77
CA ASP A 215 -9.82 17.19 23.58
C ASP A 215 -11.05 18.02 23.99
N SER A 216 -12.23 17.38 24.09
CA SER A 216 -13.52 18.02 24.37
C SER A 216 -13.89 18.05 25.86
N THR A 217 -13.05 17.51 26.73
CA THR A 217 -13.32 17.43 28.17
C THR A 217 -13.00 18.75 28.90
N PRO A 218 -13.65 19.07 30.04
CA PRO A 218 -13.45 20.33 30.78
C PRO A 218 -12.12 20.41 31.57
N VAL A 219 -11.19 19.48 31.35
CA VAL A 219 -9.80 19.53 31.82
C VAL A 219 -9.03 20.39 30.80
N PRO A 220 -8.03 21.22 31.18
CA PRO A 220 -7.29 22.03 30.22
C PRO A 220 -6.78 21.17 29.04
N PRO A 221 -7.37 21.29 27.83
CA PRO A 221 -7.02 20.46 26.67
C PRO A 221 -5.54 20.62 26.28
N GLU A 222 -4.98 21.76 26.69
CA GLU A 222 -3.64 22.22 26.42
C GLU A 222 -2.53 21.37 27.05
N LEU A 223 -2.79 20.49 28.03
CA LEU A 223 -1.71 19.67 28.59
C LEU A 223 -1.45 18.42 27.74
N PHE A 224 -2.47 17.61 27.47
CA PHE A 224 -2.30 16.38 26.70
C PHE A 224 -1.94 16.67 25.24
N GLU A 225 -2.65 17.59 24.57
CA GLU A 225 -2.38 17.90 23.16
C GLU A 225 -0.96 18.44 22.96
N ASN A 226 -0.50 19.35 23.84
CA ASN A 226 0.85 19.90 23.73
C ASN A 226 1.92 18.85 24.06
N GLU A 227 1.74 18.03 25.09
CA GLU A 227 2.66 16.93 25.41
C GLU A 227 2.74 15.94 24.24
N HIS A 228 1.60 15.54 23.69
CA HIS A 228 1.51 14.64 22.54
C HIS A 228 2.17 15.26 21.31
N PHE A 229 2.01 16.57 21.09
CA PHE A 229 2.67 17.29 20.00
C PHE A 229 4.21 17.31 20.15
N GLN A 230 4.73 17.56 21.35
CA GLN A 230 6.18 17.52 21.61
C GLN A 230 6.73 16.11 21.45
N LEU A 231 5.99 15.09 21.90
CA LEU A 231 6.37 13.70 21.68
C LEU A 231 6.45 13.37 20.18
N GLY A 232 5.47 13.82 19.39
CA GLY A 232 5.47 13.64 17.93
C GLY A 232 6.70 14.26 17.25
N LYS A 233 7.11 15.46 17.69
CA LYS A 233 8.35 16.10 17.21
C LYS A 233 9.60 15.27 17.54
N LYS A 234 9.66 14.70 18.75
CA LYS A 234 10.78 13.85 19.15
C LYS A 234 10.84 12.58 18.29
N VAL A 235 9.70 11.95 18.05
CA VAL A 235 9.60 10.75 17.18
C VAL A 235 10.08 11.05 15.76
N LEU A 236 9.69 12.20 15.21
CA LEU A 236 10.17 12.64 13.89
C LEU A 236 11.68 12.88 13.87
N ALA A 237 12.23 13.49 14.93
CA ALA A 237 13.67 13.74 15.04
C ALA A 237 14.50 12.45 15.12
N GLU A 238 13.93 11.37 15.68
CA GLU A 238 14.57 10.06 15.76
C GLU A 238 14.50 9.27 14.44
N HIS A 239 13.71 9.74 13.46
CA HIS A 239 13.47 9.08 12.17
C HIS A 239 13.14 7.58 12.31
N ASP A 240 12.33 7.23 13.31
CA ASP A 240 11.93 5.85 13.61
C ASP A 240 10.51 5.56 13.12
N SER A 241 10.37 4.70 12.11
CA SER A 241 9.05 4.35 11.56
C SER A 241 8.19 3.56 12.53
N ALA A 242 8.79 2.69 13.36
CA ALA A 242 8.05 1.87 14.32
C ALA A 242 7.54 2.73 15.48
N ALA A 243 8.37 3.64 15.98
CA ALA A 243 7.93 4.62 16.98
C ALA A 243 6.85 5.56 16.42
N ALA A 244 6.99 6.01 15.17
CA ALA A 244 5.98 6.81 14.50
C ALA A 244 4.64 6.06 14.37
N GLN A 245 4.68 4.79 14.00
CA GLN A 245 3.46 3.99 13.89
C GLN A 245 2.79 3.79 15.26
N GLN A 246 3.56 3.59 16.33
CA GLN A 246 3.02 3.49 17.69
C GLN A 246 2.41 4.81 18.15
N TYR A 247 3.11 5.92 17.91
CA TYR A 247 2.67 7.26 18.27
C TYR A 247 1.31 7.62 17.65
N VAL A 248 1.10 7.36 16.35
CA VAL A 248 -0.14 7.75 15.66
C VAL A 248 -1.38 6.94 16.07
N ARG A 249 -1.23 5.84 16.82
CA ARG A 249 -2.37 5.03 17.29
C ARG A 249 -3.26 5.78 18.27
N GLN A 250 -2.71 6.74 19.00
CA GLN A 250 -3.45 7.63 19.90
C GLN A 250 -3.94 8.91 19.20
N GLY A 251 -3.86 8.94 17.87
CA GLY A 251 -4.17 10.09 17.05
C GLY A 251 -2.92 10.88 16.64
N CYS A 252 -3.07 11.72 15.62
CA CYS A 252 -1.98 12.40 14.95
C CYS A 252 -2.32 13.89 14.76
N PRO A 253 -1.53 14.81 15.34
CA PRO A 253 -1.75 16.25 15.15
C PRO A 253 -1.65 16.65 13.68
N THR A 254 -2.54 17.54 13.23
CA THR A 254 -2.61 17.92 11.81
C THR A 254 -1.31 18.51 11.27
N ALA A 255 -0.59 19.28 12.10
CA ALA A 255 0.68 19.89 11.71
C ALA A 255 1.83 18.88 11.53
N LEU A 256 1.76 17.68 12.11
CA LEU A 256 2.81 16.64 12.00
C LEU A 256 2.41 15.50 11.06
N ARG A 257 1.17 15.52 10.55
CA ARG A 257 0.57 14.38 9.85
C ARG A 257 1.33 13.98 8.58
N ALA A 258 1.71 14.96 7.77
CA ALA A 258 2.43 14.70 6.52
C ALA A 258 3.76 13.98 6.79
N ASP A 259 4.57 14.52 7.70
CA ASP A 259 5.89 13.98 8.02
C ASP A 259 5.81 12.60 8.68
N LEU A 260 4.84 12.40 9.61
CA LEU A 260 4.65 11.12 10.27
C LEU A 260 4.20 10.03 9.30
N TRP A 261 3.28 10.35 8.39
CA TRP A 261 2.83 9.39 7.37
C TRP A 261 3.95 9.04 6.39
N ALA A 262 4.73 10.03 5.95
CA ALA A 262 5.90 9.78 5.12
C ALA A 262 6.91 8.86 5.83
N LEU A 263 7.16 9.09 7.12
CA LEU A 263 8.06 8.26 7.93
C LEU A 263 7.52 6.83 8.12
N ILE A 264 6.24 6.65 8.47
CA ILE A 264 5.61 5.34 8.68
C ILE A 264 5.63 4.51 7.39
N LEU A 265 5.29 5.13 6.26
CA LEU A 265 5.28 4.47 4.96
C LEU A 265 6.70 4.30 4.38
N ASN A 266 7.70 4.88 5.06
CA ASN A 266 9.09 4.94 4.63
C ASN A 266 9.20 5.46 3.19
N ILE A 267 8.53 6.59 2.93
CA ILE A 267 8.52 7.32 1.67
C ILE A 267 9.47 8.49 1.80
N SER A 268 10.37 8.61 0.82
CA SER A 268 11.24 9.77 0.64
C SER A 268 10.99 10.35 -0.74
N GLU A 269 10.83 11.66 -0.81
CA GLU A 269 10.72 12.36 -2.10
C GLU A 269 12.10 12.44 -2.74
N HIS A 270 12.31 11.71 -3.84
CA HIS A 270 13.48 11.89 -4.67
C HIS A 270 13.17 12.83 -5.85
N PRO A 271 14.15 13.58 -6.36
CA PRO A 271 13.98 14.39 -7.57
C PRO A 271 13.48 13.56 -8.77
N GLU A 272 13.85 12.29 -8.83
CA GLU A 272 13.39 11.33 -9.83
C GLU A 272 11.88 11.09 -9.75
N ASP A 273 11.31 11.05 -8.54
CA ASP A 273 9.87 10.85 -8.33
C ASP A 273 9.07 12.06 -8.83
N ILE A 274 9.59 13.27 -8.61
CA ILE A 274 8.99 14.52 -9.10
C ILE A 274 9.01 14.53 -10.63
N LEU A 275 10.14 14.18 -11.25
CA LEU A 275 10.26 14.09 -12.71
C LEU A 275 9.31 13.04 -13.28
N TYR A 276 9.21 11.88 -12.63
CA TYR A 276 8.30 10.82 -13.04
C TYR A 276 6.83 11.24 -12.92
N TYR A 277 6.46 11.92 -11.83
CA TYR A 277 5.13 12.50 -11.67
C TYR A 277 4.80 13.50 -12.77
N GLU A 278 5.71 14.43 -13.08
CA GLU A 278 5.53 15.40 -14.16
C GLU A 278 5.43 14.71 -15.53
N GLN A 279 6.18 13.64 -15.77
CA GLN A 279 6.04 12.82 -16.96
C GLN A 279 4.66 12.17 -17.05
N LEU A 280 4.17 11.56 -15.96
CA LEU A 280 2.84 10.96 -15.90
C LEU A 280 1.74 11.99 -16.11
N LYS A 281 1.83 13.16 -15.46
CA LYS A 281 0.94 14.29 -15.64
C LYS A 281 0.91 14.74 -17.11
N SER A 282 2.08 14.89 -17.73
CA SER A 282 2.18 15.19 -19.16
C SER A 282 1.50 14.12 -20.02
N ASN A 283 1.64 12.84 -19.68
CA ASN A 283 0.98 11.75 -20.41
C ASN A 283 -0.55 11.85 -20.29
N VAL A 284 -1.08 12.10 -19.09
CA VAL A 284 -2.52 12.29 -18.85
C VAL A 284 -3.04 13.49 -19.64
N ILE A 285 -2.31 14.60 -19.69
CA ILE A 285 -2.72 15.79 -20.45
C ILE A 285 -2.74 15.49 -21.95
N GLN A 286 -1.72 14.80 -22.46
CA GLN A 286 -1.56 14.54 -23.90
C GLN A 286 -2.49 13.45 -24.44
N HIS A 287 -2.88 12.49 -23.61
CA HIS A 287 -3.62 11.31 -24.05
C HIS A 287 -5.01 11.30 -23.44
N ASP A 288 -5.98 11.01 -24.30
CA ASP A 288 -7.37 10.84 -23.96
C ASP A 288 -7.73 9.38 -24.09
N LEU A 289 -8.11 8.75 -22.96
CA LEU A 289 -8.46 7.34 -22.88
C LEU A 289 -9.94 7.23 -22.57
N LEU A 290 -10.67 6.44 -23.38
CA LEU A 290 -12.10 6.23 -23.17
C LEU A 290 -12.42 5.62 -21.80
N SER A 291 -11.50 4.87 -21.21
CA SER A 291 -11.66 4.31 -19.85
C SER A 291 -11.94 5.39 -18.81
N ASP A 292 -11.40 6.59 -18.99
CA ASP A 292 -11.51 7.67 -18.01
C ASP A 292 -12.96 8.16 -17.91
N SER A 293 -13.70 8.12 -19.03
CA SER A 293 -15.13 8.44 -19.10
C SER A 293 -16.04 7.33 -18.56
N LEU A 294 -15.52 6.12 -18.32
CA LEU A 294 -16.31 4.96 -17.86
C LEU A 294 -16.20 4.70 -16.36
N ILE A 295 -15.26 5.34 -15.68
CA ILE A 295 -14.95 5.12 -14.25
C ILE A 295 -15.57 6.20 -13.35
N TYR A 296 -16.24 7.19 -13.94
CA TYR A 296 -16.97 8.20 -13.17
C TYR A 296 -18.07 7.55 -12.32
N LYS A 297 -18.13 7.97 -11.05
CA LYS A 297 -19.07 7.50 -10.04
C LYS A 297 -20.40 8.23 -10.12
#